data_AF-A0A846S539-F1
#
_entry.id   AF-A0A846S539-F1
#
_cell.length_a   1.000
_cell.length_b   1.000
_cell.length_c   1.000
_cell.angle_alpha   90.00
_cell.angle_beta   90.00
_cell.angle_gamma   90.00
#
_symmetry.space_group_name_H-M   'P 1'
#
loop_
_entity.id
_entity.type
_entity.pdbx_description
1 polymer ?
#
loop_
_entity_poly.entity_id
_entity_poly.type
_entity_poly.pdbx_seq_one_letter_code
_entity_poly.pdbx_strand_id
1 'polypeptide(L)'
;MAGDEKNETEDLLSRRMSSGFSSPVEKQTEPPLEAANDPSTDTEAFDPIKDPITRDEPKPTTGPVHVAPAHSANPPETARAREVPANSRTSVMSEADWAAVTQAATSTEPHDPEVPERRRSVLDVIGTIWITLAAPFILLALAVRFVASGLFVKFEYFRPGFPADQFGFGSADREHYATYVIDYLSNLDSRRYLADVIMPNGEPIFISEELNHMADVKGLISLLYLIAVIGLIGAILFGLYMSRRNGMGIHIGLRLGSIISIVIMAAAAVLAFLGWETFFRGFHKVFFSDGTWEFYADDSLIRLFPPQFWVDAGIAGGGLFVLLAIILFWLSFAGHKKRRALKKARREA
;
A
#
# COMPACT_ATOMS: atom_id res chain seq x y z
N MET A 1 -6.52 -90.30 -2.50
CA MET A 1 -7.88 -90.00 -2.01
C MET A 1 -7.90 -88.54 -1.62
N ALA A 2 -8.54 -87.72 -2.42
CA ALA A 2 -8.72 -86.28 -2.23
C ALA A 2 -10.23 -86.00 -2.32
N GLY A 3 -10.70 -85.05 -1.52
CA GLY A 3 -12.08 -84.58 -1.48
C GLY A 3 -12.76 -84.96 -0.18
N ASP A 4 -13.02 -84.00 0.72
CA ASP A 4 -14.31 -83.30 0.75
C ASP A 4 -14.42 -82.41 2.01
N GLU A 5 -13.79 -81.22 1.99
CA GLU A 5 -13.81 -80.30 3.15
C GLU A 5 -14.08 -78.84 2.74
N LYS A 6 -14.81 -78.63 1.63
CA LYS A 6 -15.11 -77.29 1.09
C LYS A 6 -16.59 -76.90 1.09
N ASN A 7 -17.48 -77.68 1.71
CA ASN A 7 -18.93 -77.43 1.64
C ASN A 7 -19.62 -77.04 2.95
N GLU A 8 -18.90 -76.87 4.07
CA GLU A 8 -19.53 -76.48 5.35
C GLU A 8 -19.49 -74.98 5.68
N THR A 9 -18.66 -74.18 5.00
CA THR A 9 -18.53 -72.75 5.31
C THR A 9 -19.51 -71.83 4.58
N GLU A 10 -20.20 -72.33 3.55
CA GLU A 10 -21.19 -71.56 2.77
C GLU A 10 -22.61 -71.62 3.39
N ASP A 11 -22.89 -72.59 4.27
CA ASP A 11 -24.23 -72.78 4.88
C ASP A 11 -24.45 -71.93 6.14
N LEU A 12 -23.37 -71.37 6.72
CA LEU A 12 -23.43 -70.51 7.91
C LEU A 12 -23.63 -69.02 7.58
N LEU A 13 -23.45 -68.60 6.33
CA LEU A 13 -23.65 -67.21 5.89
C LEU A 13 -25.06 -66.93 5.34
N SER A 14 -25.84 -67.97 5.03
CA SER A 14 -27.18 -67.83 4.42
C SER A 14 -28.34 -67.79 5.44
N ARG A 15 -28.07 -67.97 6.74
CA ARG A 15 -29.10 -68.00 7.80
C ARG A 15 -29.24 -66.73 8.64
N ARG A 16 -28.50 -65.66 8.33
CA ARG A 16 -28.57 -64.37 9.07
C ARG A 16 -29.30 -63.23 8.37
N MET A 17 -30.09 -63.53 7.34
CA MET A 17 -31.02 -62.57 6.74
C MET A 17 -32.44 -63.13 6.69
N SER A 18 -33.14 -63.15 7.82
CA SER A 18 -34.60 -63.15 7.83
C SER A 18 -35.15 -62.82 9.22
N SER A 19 -36.21 -62.02 9.24
CA SER A 19 -37.08 -61.60 10.36
C SER A 19 -36.74 -60.26 11.03
N GLY A 20 -37.68 -59.33 10.82
CA GLY A 20 -37.74 -58.03 11.48
C GLY A 20 -38.77 -58.00 12.62
N PHE A 21 -38.80 -56.81 13.25
CA PHE A 21 -39.88 -56.17 14.01
C PHE A 21 -40.32 -56.77 15.37
N SER A 22 -39.99 -56.07 16.47
CA SER A 22 -40.96 -55.36 17.33
C SER A 22 -40.27 -54.61 18.51
N SER A 23 -40.75 -53.40 18.77
CA SER A 23 -40.44 -52.39 19.82
C SER A 23 -40.80 -52.86 21.27
N PRO A 24 -40.41 -52.18 22.41
CA PRO A 24 -40.52 -50.71 22.61
C PRO A 24 -39.51 -49.94 23.53
N VAL A 25 -39.38 -48.66 23.18
CA VAL A 25 -39.41 -47.43 24.02
C VAL A 25 -38.86 -47.48 25.45
N GLU A 26 -37.78 -46.74 25.69
CA GLU A 26 -37.59 -46.00 26.94
C GLU A 26 -36.94 -44.62 26.66
N LYS A 27 -37.61 -43.58 27.16
CA LYS A 27 -37.28 -42.16 27.00
C LYS A 27 -36.20 -41.75 28.00
N GLN A 28 -35.19 -41.00 27.56
CA GLN A 28 -34.49 -40.05 28.41
C GLN A 28 -34.62 -38.64 27.84
N THR A 29 -34.79 -37.71 28.76
CA THR A 29 -35.49 -36.43 28.63
C THR A 29 -34.47 -35.30 28.59
N GLU A 30 -34.45 -34.51 27.51
CA GLU A 30 -33.77 -33.21 27.46
C GLU A 30 -34.62 -32.13 28.17
N PRO A 31 -34.00 -31.12 28.83
CA PRO A 31 -34.69 -29.91 29.22
C PRO A 31 -34.67 -28.85 28.08
N PRO A 32 -35.74 -28.05 27.91
CA PRO A 32 -35.85 -27.09 26.80
C PRO A 32 -35.61 -25.63 27.21
N LEU A 33 -35.58 -24.77 26.16
CA LEU A 33 -35.60 -23.29 26.12
C LEU A 33 -34.18 -22.67 26.11
N GLU A 34 -33.83 -21.72 25.23
CA GLU A 34 -34.60 -20.57 24.76
C GLU A 34 -33.93 -19.96 23.51
N ALA A 35 -34.74 -19.54 22.52
CA ALA A 35 -34.30 -18.75 21.38
C ALA A 35 -34.60 -17.27 21.64
N ALA A 36 -33.56 -16.43 21.75
CA ALA A 36 -33.60 -14.97 21.60
C ALA A 36 -32.17 -14.40 21.61
N ASN A 37 -32.00 -13.17 21.11
CA ASN A 37 -30.81 -12.30 20.97
C ASN A 37 -30.28 -12.27 19.53
N ASP A 38 -30.95 -11.57 18.60
CA ASP A 38 -30.94 -10.10 18.36
C ASP A 38 -29.53 -9.53 18.03
N PRO A 39 -29.25 -9.18 16.76
CA PRO A 39 -27.99 -8.56 16.33
C PRO A 39 -28.05 -7.03 16.45
N SER A 40 -28.17 -6.52 17.67
CA SER A 40 -28.26 -5.09 17.94
C SER A 40 -27.97 -4.78 19.41
N THR A 41 -26.72 -4.92 19.86
CA THR A 41 -26.17 -4.20 21.04
C THR A 41 -24.70 -4.60 21.25
N ASP A 42 -23.80 -3.95 20.52
CA ASP A 42 -22.41 -3.78 20.96
C ASP A 42 -22.00 -2.36 20.59
N THR A 43 -22.45 -1.42 21.41
CA THR A 43 -21.95 -0.04 21.42
C THR A 43 -21.50 0.24 22.83
N GLU A 44 -20.31 -0.26 23.17
CA GLU A 44 -19.58 0.17 24.35
C GLU A 44 -19.14 1.62 24.12
N ALA A 45 -19.68 2.50 24.97
CA ALA A 45 -19.45 3.92 24.97
C ALA A 45 -18.01 4.24 25.38
N PHE A 46 -17.36 5.14 24.63
CA PHE A 46 -16.04 5.68 24.91
C PHE A 46 -16.14 6.71 26.05
N ASP A 47 -15.58 6.40 27.21
CA ASP A 47 -15.41 7.38 28.29
C ASP A 47 -14.20 8.30 28.00
N PRO A 48 -14.37 9.64 27.97
CA PRO A 48 -13.25 10.55 27.73
C PRO A 48 -12.44 10.77 29.01
N ILE A 49 -11.16 10.40 28.95
CA ILE A 49 -10.14 10.70 29.96
C ILE A 49 -10.08 12.22 30.19
N LYS A 50 -10.37 12.65 31.42
CA LYS A 50 -10.16 14.00 31.94
C LYS A 50 -8.90 14.00 32.79
N ASP A 51 -7.77 14.40 32.21
CA ASP A 51 -6.61 14.87 32.98
C ASP A 51 -5.97 16.09 32.29
N PRO A 52 -5.72 17.20 33.01
CA PRO A 52 -5.14 18.40 32.43
C PRO A 52 -3.63 18.27 32.23
N ILE A 53 -3.17 18.49 31.00
CA ILE A 53 -1.75 18.60 30.63
C ILE A 53 -1.20 19.92 31.20
N THR A 54 -0.34 19.83 32.22
CA THR A 54 0.49 20.93 32.72
C THR A 54 1.48 21.38 31.65
N ARG A 55 1.45 22.68 31.33
CA ARG A 55 2.39 23.37 30.44
C ARG A 55 3.53 23.94 31.29
N ASP A 56 4.77 23.49 31.05
CA ASP A 56 5.97 24.14 31.59
C ASP A 56 6.40 25.27 30.66
N GLU A 57 6.36 26.51 31.16
CA GLU A 57 6.95 27.70 30.52
C GLU A 57 8.45 27.82 30.87
N PRO A 58 9.34 28.15 29.92
CA PRO A 58 10.72 28.50 30.23
C PRO A 58 10.88 29.99 30.59
N LYS A 59 11.41 30.24 31.78
CA LYS A 59 11.77 31.57 32.32
C LYS A 59 13.13 32.06 31.75
N PRO A 60 13.34 33.36 31.50
CA PRO A 60 14.49 33.88 30.75
C PRO A 60 15.74 33.99 31.63
N THR A 61 16.92 33.73 31.03
CA THR A 61 18.23 34.05 31.63
C THR A 61 18.89 35.17 30.84
N THR A 62 19.18 36.25 31.55
CA THR A 62 19.91 37.44 31.11
C THR A 62 21.37 37.33 31.52
N GLY A 63 22.30 37.60 30.61
CA GLY A 63 23.73 37.70 30.89
C GLY A 63 24.52 38.20 29.67
N PRO A 64 25.47 39.15 29.83
CA PRO A 64 25.98 39.95 28.72
C PRO A 64 27.13 39.27 27.97
N VAL A 65 27.13 39.37 26.64
CA VAL A 65 28.24 38.92 25.77
C VAL A 65 29.09 40.13 25.40
N HIS A 66 30.33 40.14 25.89
CA HIS A 66 31.39 41.07 25.48
C HIS A 66 31.95 40.69 24.10
N VAL A 67 32.04 41.67 23.20
CA VAL A 67 32.70 41.55 21.89
C VAL A 67 34.08 42.21 21.99
N ALA A 68 35.14 41.46 21.71
CA ALA A 68 36.50 41.98 21.54
C ALA A 68 36.91 41.90 20.05
N PRO A 69 37.59 42.91 19.48
CA PRO A 69 38.00 42.90 18.09
C PRO A 69 39.42 42.31 17.93
N ALA A 70 39.59 41.42 16.96
CA ALA A 70 40.92 40.94 16.56
C ALA A 70 41.47 41.82 15.43
N HIS A 71 42.48 42.62 15.75
CA HIS A 71 43.49 43.08 14.79
C HIS A 71 44.58 42.03 14.70
N SER A 72 45.05 41.72 13.49
CA SER A 72 46.43 41.28 13.31
C SER A 72 46.94 41.70 11.93
N ALA A 73 48.07 42.40 11.96
CA ALA A 73 48.81 42.96 10.86
C ALA A 73 49.80 41.95 10.28
N ASN A 74 50.19 42.14 9.02
CA ASN A 74 51.52 41.79 8.50
C ASN A 74 51.88 42.68 7.28
N PRO A 75 53.17 42.89 6.98
CA PRO A 75 53.73 44.16 6.46
C PRO A 75 54.06 44.10 4.93
N PRO A 76 54.64 45.18 4.33
CA PRO A 76 54.50 45.47 2.91
C PRO A 76 55.59 44.81 2.06
N GLU A 77 55.22 44.32 0.87
CA GLU A 77 56.18 43.92 -0.15
C GLU A 77 55.93 44.63 -1.46
N THR A 78 57.05 44.96 -2.10
CA THR A 78 57.27 46.01 -3.08
C THR A 78 56.66 45.76 -4.46
N ALA A 79 56.33 46.88 -5.11
CA ALA A 79 55.84 47.01 -6.47
C ALA A 79 56.51 46.09 -7.51
N ARG A 80 55.68 45.31 -8.20
CA ARG A 80 55.88 45.00 -9.63
C ARG A 80 54.54 45.14 -10.35
N ALA A 81 54.52 46.07 -11.30
CA ALA A 81 53.41 46.31 -12.20
C ALA A 81 53.02 45.01 -12.92
N ARG A 82 51.75 44.63 -12.79
CA ARG A 82 51.13 43.59 -13.62
C ARG A 82 50.03 44.28 -14.39
N GLU A 83 50.26 44.49 -15.68
CA GLU A 83 49.26 45.01 -16.61
C GLU A 83 48.00 44.14 -16.55
N VAL A 84 46.88 44.79 -16.21
CA VAL A 84 45.55 44.18 -16.26
C VAL A 84 45.04 44.30 -17.70
N PRO A 85 44.61 43.21 -18.34
CA PRO A 85 44.09 43.27 -19.70
C PRO A 85 42.82 44.10 -19.74
N ALA A 86 42.78 45.06 -20.67
CA ALA A 86 41.61 45.89 -20.96
C ALA A 86 40.49 45.03 -21.54
N ASN A 87 39.69 44.39 -20.69
CA ASN A 87 38.36 43.85 -21.02
C ASN A 87 37.56 43.41 -19.78
N SER A 88 37.65 44.13 -18.67
CA SER A 88 36.64 44.05 -17.60
C SER A 88 35.58 45.14 -17.84
N ARG A 89 34.48 44.80 -18.52
CA ARG A 89 33.28 45.64 -18.51
C ARG A 89 32.67 45.62 -17.11
N THR A 90 33.11 46.53 -16.24
CA THR A 90 32.26 47.01 -15.14
C THR A 90 31.09 47.73 -15.78
N SER A 91 29.95 47.04 -15.88
CA SER A 91 28.67 47.66 -16.21
C SER A 91 28.24 48.51 -15.02
N VAL A 92 28.86 49.68 -14.85
CA VAL A 92 28.30 50.73 -14.00
C VAL A 92 27.09 51.25 -14.75
N MET A 93 25.90 51.00 -14.19
CA MET A 93 24.64 51.51 -14.73
C MET A 93 24.75 53.01 -14.95
N SER A 94 24.28 53.51 -16.09
CA SER A 94 24.35 54.93 -16.42
C SER A 94 23.44 55.74 -15.50
N GLU A 95 23.67 57.06 -15.38
CA GLU A 95 22.78 57.94 -14.60
C GLU A 95 21.33 57.88 -15.08
N ALA A 96 21.09 57.62 -16.37
CA ALA A 96 19.77 57.41 -16.93
C ALA A 96 19.13 56.10 -16.43
N ASP A 97 19.93 55.04 -16.27
CA ASP A 97 19.47 53.77 -15.71
C ASP A 97 19.15 53.90 -14.21
N TRP A 98 19.96 54.66 -13.47
CA TRP A 98 19.68 54.98 -12.07
C TRP A 98 18.43 55.85 -11.92
N ALA A 99 18.22 56.83 -12.80
CA ALA A 99 17.02 57.64 -12.82
C ALA A 99 15.77 56.79 -13.12
N ALA A 100 15.86 55.85 -14.06
CA ALA A 100 14.76 54.93 -14.38
C ALA A 100 14.41 53.98 -13.23
N VAL A 101 15.42 53.42 -12.55
CA VAL A 101 15.19 52.57 -11.35
C VAL A 101 14.57 53.37 -10.22
N THR A 102 15.03 54.59 -10.00
CA THR A 102 14.50 55.46 -8.93
C THR A 102 13.08 55.89 -9.23
N GLN A 103 12.76 56.21 -10.49
CA GLN A 103 11.40 56.52 -10.95
C GLN A 103 10.45 55.32 -10.84
N ALA A 104 10.93 54.11 -11.15
CA ALA A 104 10.17 52.87 -10.94
C ALA A 104 9.97 52.55 -9.44
N ALA A 105 10.94 52.89 -8.59
CA ALA A 105 10.84 52.65 -7.14
C ALA A 105 9.96 53.70 -6.41
N THR A 106 9.78 54.90 -6.99
CA THR A 106 9.00 56.00 -6.41
C THR A 106 7.65 56.23 -7.09
N SER A 107 7.37 55.55 -8.20
CA SER A 107 6.05 55.57 -8.82
C SER A 107 5.01 55.05 -7.82
N THR A 108 4.09 55.93 -7.40
CA THR A 108 2.90 55.59 -6.59
C THR A 108 1.72 55.21 -7.49
N GLU A 109 1.99 54.88 -8.75
CA GLU A 109 1.03 54.24 -9.64
C GLU A 109 0.68 52.88 -9.04
N PRO A 110 -0.61 52.52 -8.90
CA PRO A 110 -0.98 51.19 -8.45
C PRO A 110 -0.34 50.20 -9.43
N HIS A 111 0.61 49.40 -8.93
CA HIS A 111 1.16 48.29 -9.68
C HIS A 111 0.03 47.30 -9.91
N ASP A 112 -0.71 47.48 -11.00
CA ASP A 112 -1.67 46.49 -11.49
C ASP A 112 -0.82 45.27 -11.84
N PRO A 113 -0.93 44.14 -11.11
CA PRO A 113 -0.13 42.97 -11.43
C PRO A 113 -0.48 42.55 -12.86
N GLU A 114 0.43 42.84 -13.80
CA GLU A 114 0.32 42.58 -15.24
C GLU A 114 0.10 41.08 -15.55
N VAL A 115 0.21 40.24 -14.52
CA VAL A 115 -0.26 38.86 -14.50
C VAL A 115 -1.42 38.79 -13.51
N PRO A 116 -2.68 38.53 -13.94
CA PRO A 116 -3.72 38.20 -12.99
C PRO A 116 -3.23 36.99 -12.21
N GLU A 117 -2.94 37.18 -10.91
CA GLU A 117 -2.70 36.07 -9.99
C GLU A 117 -3.89 35.14 -10.16
N ARG A 118 -3.66 34.00 -10.83
CA ARG A 118 -4.70 33.00 -11.04
C ARG A 118 -5.06 32.53 -9.64
N ARG A 119 -6.10 33.13 -9.04
CA ARG A 119 -6.69 32.65 -7.80
C ARG A 119 -6.98 31.18 -8.03
N ARG A 120 -6.17 30.31 -7.42
CA ARG A 120 -6.31 28.88 -7.55
C ARG A 120 -7.70 28.57 -7.02
N SER A 121 -8.57 28.01 -7.85
CA SER A 121 -9.87 27.56 -7.36
C SER A 121 -9.60 26.56 -6.24
N VAL A 122 -10.30 26.68 -5.12
CA VAL A 122 -10.18 25.73 -4.00
C VAL A 122 -10.37 24.30 -4.51
N LEU A 123 -11.28 24.09 -5.48
CA LEU A 123 -11.51 22.80 -6.14
C LEU A 123 -10.31 22.29 -6.94
N ASP A 124 -9.50 23.18 -7.55
CA ASP A 124 -8.27 22.77 -8.24
C ASP A 124 -7.23 22.25 -7.23
N VAL A 125 -7.16 22.86 -6.04
CA VAL A 125 -6.26 22.44 -4.96
C VAL A 125 -6.72 21.10 -4.38
N ILE A 126 -8.01 20.97 -4.05
CA ILE A 126 -8.61 19.72 -3.57
C ILE A 126 -8.38 18.59 -4.58
N GLY A 127 -8.65 18.81 -5.86
CA GLY A 127 -8.44 17.80 -6.90
C GLY A 127 -6.97 17.38 -7.03
N THR A 128 -6.03 18.32 -6.85
CA THR A 128 -4.60 18.01 -6.87
C THR A 128 -4.20 17.14 -5.68
N ILE A 129 -4.65 17.48 -4.48
CA ILE A 129 -4.40 16.70 -3.25
C ILE A 129 -5.02 15.30 -3.41
N TRP A 130 -6.26 15.22 -3.88
CA TRP A 130 -6.95 13.95 -4.11
C TRP A 130 -6.15 13.04 -5.05
N ILE A 131 -5.76 13.53 -6.23
CA ILE A 131 -4.98 12.75 -7.20
C ILE A 131 -3.64 12.32 -6.60
N THR A 132 -2.99 13.21 -5.84
CA THR A 132 -1.70 12.94 -5.18
C THR A 132 -1.82 11.80 -4.18
N LEU A 133 -2.85 11.83 -3.34
CA LEU A 133 -3.08 10.82 -2.29
C LEU A 133 -3.67 9.52 -2.84
N ALA A 134 -4.48 9.57 -3.89
CA ALA A 134 -5.07 8.38 -4.51
C ALA A 134 -4.02 7.53 -5.24
N ALA A 135 -3.01 8.17 -5.85
CA ALA A 135 -1.98 7.49 -6.63
C ALA A 135 -1.32 6.28 -5.92
N PRO A 136 -0.75 6.41 -4.69
CA PRO A 136 -0.12 5.27 -4.02
C PRO A 136 -1.08 4.10 -3.78
N PHE A 137 -2.34 4.36 -3.43
CA PHE A 137 -3.32 3.27 -3.21
C PHE A 137 -3.72 2.58 -4.51
N ILE A 138 -3.91 3.32 -5.60
CA ILE A 138 -4.21 2.74 -6.92
C ILE A 138 -3.05 1.86 -7.39
N LEU A 139 -1.82 2.36 -7.27
CA LEU A 139 -0.61 1.62 -7.66
C LEU A 139 -0.43 0.37 -6.79
N LEU A 140 -0.70 0.48 -5.48
CA LEU A 140 -0.62 -0.64 -4.54
C LEU A 140 -1.67 -1.71 -4.85
N ALA A 141 -2.92 -1.31 -5.11
CA ALA A 141 -3.99 -2.23 -5.51
C ALA A 141 -3.64 -3.00 -6.78
N LEU A 142 -3.06 -2.34 -7.79
CA LEU A 142 -2.61 -3.01 -9.02
C LEU A 142 -1.46 -4.00 -8.75
N ALA A 143 -0.49 -3.63 -7.91
CA ALA A 143 0.62 -4.50 -7.54
C ALA A 143 0.15 -5.72 -6.73
N VAL A 144 -0.73 -5.51 -5.74
CA VAL A 144 -1.35 -6.60 -4.96
C VAL A 144 -2.15 -7.52 -5.87
N ARG A 145 -2.96 -6.97 -6.79
CA ARG A 145 -3.73 -7.78 -7.74
C ARG A 145 -2.86 -8.61 -8.67
N PHE A 146 -1.67 -8.13 -9.01
CA PHE A 146 -0.70 -8.84 -9.82
C PHE A 146 -0.07 -10.02 -9.08
N VAL A 147 0.41 -9.81 -7.84
CA VAL A 147 1.02 -10.90 -7.05
C VAL A 147 -0.03 -11.89 -6.54
N ALA A 148 -1.23 -11.42 -6.20
CA ALA A 148 -2.40 -12.24 -5.91
C ALA A 148 -3.07 -12.69 -7.21
N SER A 149 -2.32 -13.37 -8.07
CA SER A 149 -2.83 -14.00 -9.28
C SER A 149 -2.30 -15.42 -9.42
N GLY A 150 -3.13 -16.32 -9.96
CA GLY A 150 -2.72 -17.70 -10.21
C GLY A 150 -1.50 -17.80 -11.15
N LEU A 151 -1.31 -16.82 -12.05
CA LEU A 151 -0.14 -16.78 -12.92
C LEU A 151 1.15 -16.50 -12.14
N PHE A 152 1.11 -15.57 -11.18
CA PHE A 152 2.27 -15.31 -10.32
C PHE A 152 2.58 -16.54 -9.45
N VAL A 153 1.57 -17.12 -8.81
CA VAL A 153 1.71 -18.34 -8.00
C VAL A 153 2.32 -19.49 -8.81
N LYS A 154 1.82 -19.73 -10.02
CA LYS A 154 2.36 -20.75 -10.92
C LYS A 154 3.81 -20.47 -11.31
N PHE A 155 4.14 -19.22 -11.63
CA PHE A 155 5.53 -18.87 -11.93
C PHE A 155 6.44 -19.12 -10.73
N GLU A 156 5.98 -18.75 -9.54
CA GLU A 156 6.76 -18.79 -8.30
C GLU A 156 7.02 -20.21 -7.81
N TYR A 157 6.08 -21.15 -7.91
CA TYR A 157 6.35 -22.53 -7.48
C TYR A 157 7.17 -23.37 -8.46
N PHE A 158 7.28 -22.91 -9.71
CA PHE A 158 7.99 -23.64 -10.78
C PHE A 158 9.28 -22.95 -11.22
N ARG A 159 9.66 -21.82 -10.61
CA ARG A 159 10.96 -21.20 -10.87
C ARG A 159 12.10 -22.04 -10.28
N PRO A 160 13.29 -22.03 -10.91
CA PRO A 160 14.47 -22.64 -10.32
C PRO A 160 14.82 -22.03 -8.95
N GLY A 161 15.11 -22.90 -7.99
CA GLY A 161 15.60 -22.50 -6.66
C GLY A 161 14.51 -22.16 -5.63
N PHE A 162 13.23 -22.30 -5.95
CA PHE A 162 12.18 -22.14 -4.95
C PHE A 162 12.25 -23.26 -3.89
N PRO A 163 12.16 -22.95 -2.58
CA PRO A 163 12.30 -23.95 -1.53
C PRO A 163 11.22 -25.03 -1.59
N ALA A 164 11.63 -26.30 -1.53
CA ALA A 164 10.71 -27.42 -1.37
C ALA A 164 10.00 -27.37 -0.02
N ASP A 165 8.74 -27.83 0.03
CA ASP A 165 8.06 -28.05 1.31
C ASP A 165 8.71 -29.23 2.05
N GLN A 166 8.93 -29.07 3.35
CA GLN A 166 9.54 -30.11 4.18
C GLN A 166 8.52 -31.12 4.71
N PHE A 167 7.23 -30.82 4.59
CA PHE A 167 6.13 -31.59 5.17
C PHE A 167 5.29 -32.34 4.13
N GLY A 168 5.71 -32.34 2.86
CA GLY A 168 5.23 -33.27 1.83
C GLY A 168 4.46 -32.69 0.66
N PHE A 169 4.18 -31.38 0.61
CA PHE A 169 3.56 -30.78 -0.57
C PHE A 169 4.55 -30.66 -1.74
N GLY A 170 4.19 -31.22 -2.89
CA GLY A 170 4.89 -30.93 -4.14
C GLY A 170 4.58 -29.53 -4.66
N SER A 171 5.34 -29.04 -5.65
CA SER A 171 5.05 -27.75 -6.31
C SER A 171 3.64 -27.73 -6.93
N ALA A 172 3.15 -28.86 -7.43
CA ALA A 172 1.81 -28.97 -7.99
C ALA A 172 0.72 -28.86 -6.91
N ASP A 173 0.92 -29.47 -5.74
CA ASP A 173 -0.01 -29.34 -4.61
C ASP A 173 -0.06 -27.89 -4.11
N ARG A 174 1.11 -27.25 -4.01
CA ARG A 174 1.20 -25.85 -3.59
C ARG A 174 0.54 -24.92 -4.59
N GLU A 175 0.75 -25.11 -5.90
CA GLU A 175 0.02 -24.37 -6.94
C GLU A 175 -1.49 -24.56 -6.80
N HIS A 176 -1.94 -25.81 -6.63
CA HIS A 176 -3.35 -26.14 -6.52
C HIS A 176 -4.02 -25.48 -5.32
N TYR A 177 -3.50 -25.70 -4.11
CA TYR A 177 -4.09 -25.17 -2.88
C TYR A 177 -3.91 -23.66 -2.74
N ALA A 178 -2.76 -23.09 -3.14
CA ALA A 178 -2.58 -21.65 -3.12
C ALA A 178 -3.50 -20.94 -4.12
N THR A 179 -3.88 -21.57 -5.24
CA THR A 179 -4.84 -20.98 -6.18
C THR A 179 -6.21 -20.79 -5.53
N TYR A 180 -6.69 -21.74 -4.71
CA TYR A 180 -7.91 -21.52 -3.91
C TYR A 180 -7.77 -20.31 -2.98
N VAL A 181 -6.63 -20.16 -2.31
CA VAL A 181 -6.38 -19.01 -1.42
C VAL A 181 -6.42 -17.69 -2.19
N ILE A 182 -5.78 -17.62 -3.36
CA ILE A 182 -5.77 -16.41 -4.19
C ILE A 182 -7.16 -16.12 -4.78
N ASP A 183 -7.89 -17.14 -5.22
CA ASP A 183 -9.25 -16.99 -5.73
C ASP A 183 -10.19 -16.47 -4.62
N TYR A 184 -10.04 -16.98 -3.39
CA TYR A 184 -10.77 -16.51 -2.22
C TYR A 184 -10.61 -15.00 -1.98
N LEU A 185 -9.42 -14.45 -2.17
CA LEU A 185 -9.15 -13.02 -1.97
C LEU A 185 -9.92 -12.11 -2.94
N SER A 186 -10.41 -12.64 -4.06
CA SER A 186 -11.09 -11.85 -5.11
C SER A 186 -12.54 -12.24 -5.36
N ASN A 187 -12.99 -13.39 -4.83
CA ASN A 187 -14.37 -13.83 -4.94
C ASN A 187 -15.28 -13.16 -3.89
N LEU A 188 -16.58 -13.39 -3.99
CA LEU A 188 -17.59 -12.85 -3.06
C LEU A 188 -18.02 -13.85 -1.98
N ASP A 189 -17.30 -14.98 -1.83
CA ASP A 189 -17.66 -16.02 -0.87
C ASP A 189 -17.12 -15.72 0.54
N SER A 190 -17.71 -16.38 1.53
CA SER A 190 -17.26 -16.39 2.92
C SER A 190 -16.04 -17.31 3.10
N ARG A 191 -15.46 -17.33 4.31
CA ARG A 191 -14.39 -18.26 4.68
C ARG A 191 -14.73 -19.74 4.44
N ARG A 192 -16.03 -20.08 4.30
CA ARG A 192 -16.50 -21.43 3.95
C ARG A 192 -15.89 -21.94 2.64
N TYR A 193 -15.62 -21.05 1.69
CA TYR A 193 -14.96 -21.42 0.43
C TYR A 193 -13.61 -22.13 0.67
N LEU A 194 -12.83 -21.65 1.65
CA LEU A 194 -11.56 -22.29 2.02
C LEU A 194 -11.77 -23.49 2.97
N ALA A 195 -12.80 -23.45 3.81
CA ALA A 195 -13.16 -24.57 4.68
C ALA A 195 -13.57 -25.83 3.89
N ASP A 196 -14.12 -25.65 2.70
CA ASP A 196 -14.55 -26.74 1.81
C ASP A 196 -13.37 -27.32 0.99
N VAL A 197 -12.14 -26.83 1.17
CA VAL A 197 -10.94 -27.36 0.51
C VAL A 197 -10.38 -28.53 1.33
N ILE A 198 -10.41 -29.72 0.74
CA ILE A 198 -10.11 -30.99 1.41
C ILE A 198 -8.96 -31.69 0.69
N MET A 199 -8.07 -32.31 1.46
CA MET A 199 -7.00 -33.16 0.95
C MET A 199 -7.54 -34.51 0.43
N PRO A 200 -6.77 -35.28 -0.38
CA PRO A 200 -7.20 -36.58 -0.88
C PRO A 200 -7.57 -37.61 0.20
N ASN A 201 -7.07 -37.43 1.43
CA ASN A 201 -7.38 -38.29 2.58
C ASN A 201 -8.68 -37.90 3.30
N GLY A 202 -9.39 -36.85 2.85
CA GLY A 202 -10.66 -36.40 3.43
C GLY A 202 -10.53 -35.35 4.54
N GLU A 203 -9.31 -34.96 4.92
CA GLU A 203 -9.08 -33.96 5.96
C GLU A 203 -9.09 -32.53 5.39
N PRO A 204 -9.62 -31.52 6.12
CA PRO A 204 -9.53 -30.12 5.71
C PRO A 204 -8.08 -29.68 5.52
N ILE A 205 -7.81 -28.90 4.48
CA ILE A 205 -6.46 -28.37 4.25
C ILE A 205 -6.08 -27.29 5.27
N PHE A 206 -7.05 -26.46 5.68
CA PHE A 206 -6.83 -25.31 6.58
C PHE A 206 -7.48 -25.54 7.95
N ILE A 207 -6.79 -25.14 9.00
CA ILE A 207 -7.35 -25.11 10.37
C ILE A 207 -8.21 -23.85 10.58
N SER A 208 -9.00 -23.83 11.66
CA SER A 208 -9.96 -22.74 11.93
C SER A 208 -9.28 -21.37 12.07
N GLU A 209 -8.09 -21.35 12.64
CA GLU A 209 -7.25 -20.17 12.86
C GLU A 209 -6.76 -19.58 11.52
N GLU A 210 -6.31 -20.44 10.59
CA GLU A 210 -5.90 -20.03 9.23
C GLU A 210 -7.09 -19.46 8.43
N LEU A 211 -8.28 -20.06 8.59
CA LEU A 211 -9.50 -19.56 7.95
C LEU A 211 -9.90 -18.17 8.47
N ASN A 212 -9.73 -17.91 9.77
CA ASN A 212 -9.98 -16.59 10.36
C ASN A 212 -8.98 -15.56 9.83
N HIS A 213 -7.69 -15.91 9.82
CA HIS A 213 -6.66 -15.03 9.28
C HIS A 213 -6.91 -14.68 7.82
N MET A 214 -7.27 -15.67 6.99
CA MET A 214 -7.59 -15.42 5.59
C MET A 214 -8.80 -14.51 5.42
N ALA A 215 -9.80 -14.61 6.30
CA ALA A 215 -10.93 -13.68 6.30
C ALA A 215 -10.49 -12.23 6.60
N ASP A 216 -9.59 -12.03 7.57
CA ASP A 216 -9.01 -10.72 7.88
C ASP A 216 -8.21 -10.17 6.69
N VAL A 217 -7.36 -11.00 6.07
CA VAL A 217 -6.57 -10.63 4.88
C VAL A 217 -7.49 -10.24 3.72
N LYS A 218 -8.58 -10.99 3.49
CA LYS A 218 -9.58 -10.64 2.47
C LYS A 218 -10.24 -9.30 2.76
N GLY A 219 -10.58 -9.01 4.02
CA GLY A 219 -11.11 -7.72 4.45
C GLY A 219 -10.15 -6.58 4.14
N LEU A 220 -8.87 -6.73 4.50
CA LEU A 220 -7.83 -5.73 4.26
C LEU A 220 -7.61 -5.46 2.76
N ILE A 221 -7.52 -6.51 1.94
CA ILE A 221 -7.35 -6.38 0.48
C ILE A 221 -8.60 -5.76 -0.15
N SER A 222 -9.79 -6.13 0.31
CA SER A 222 -11.05 -5.54 -0.17
C SER A 222 -11.12 -4.05 0.15
N LEU A 223 -10.69 -3.65 1.35
CA LEU A 223 -10.59 -2.24 1.74
C LEU A 223 -9.60 -1.47 0.86
N LEU A 224 -8.42 -2.05 0.59
CA LEU A 224 -7.46 -1.46 -0.35
C LEU A 224 -8.08 -1.25 -1.74
N TYR A 225 -8.77 -2.24 -2.28
CA TYR A 225 -9.44 -2.13 -3.57
C TYR A 225 -10.56 -1.08 -3.55
N LEU A 226 -11.35 -1.00 -2.48
CA LEU A 226 -12.38 0.03 -2.33
C LEU A 226 -11.76 1.44 -2.33
N ILE A 227 -10.71 1.67 -1.54
CA ILE A 227 -9.98 2.95 -1.49
C ILE A 227 -9.40 3.29 -2.88
N ALA A 228 -8.81 2.31 -3.57
CA ALA A 228 -8.25 2.49 -4.89
C ALA A 228 -9.32 2.84 -5.94
N VAL A 229 -10.48 2.18 -5.92
CA VAL A 229 -11.60 2.48 -6.83
C VAL A 229 -12.17 3.87 -6.57
N ILE A 230 -12.43 4.23 -5.32
CA ILE A 230 -12.89 5.58 -4.94
C ILE A 230 -11.86 6.63 -5.35
N GLY A 231 -10.58 6.37 -5.06
CA GLY A 231 -9.45 7.21 -5.45
C GLY A 231 -9.40 7.42 -6.96
N LEU A 232 -9.56 6.35 -7.74
CA LEU A 232 -9.54 6.37 -9.20
C LEU A 232 -10.73 7.15 -9.77
N ILE A 233 -11.95 6.90 -9.30
CA ILE A 233 -13.15 7.63 -9.71
C ILE A 233 -12.95 9.13 -9.45
N GLY A 234 -12.53 9.51 -8.24
CA GLY A 234 -12.27 10.91 -7.91
C GLY A 234 -11.15 11.52 -8.77
N ALA A 235 -10.07 10.78 -9.03
CA ALA A 235 -8.98 11.23 -9.90
C ALA A 235 -9.45 11.49 -11.34
N ILE A 236 -10.35 10.65 -11.86
CA ILE A 236 -10.98 10.85 -13.19
C ILE A 236 -11.87 12.10 -13.17
N LEU A 237 -12.78 12.22 -12.19
CA LEU A 237 -13.71 13.35 -12.10
C LEU A 237 -12.98 14.69 -11.94
N PHE A 238 -12.03 14.78 -11.02
CA PHE A 238 -11.19 15.96 -10.87
C PHE A 238 -10.32 16.19 -12.11
N GLY A 239 -9.83 15.13 -12.75
CA GLY A 239 -9.06 15.24 -13.98
C GLY A 239 -9.85 15.85 -15.13
N LEU A 240 -11.11 15.43 -15.31
CA LEU A 240 -12.04 16.01 -16.27
C LEU A 240 -12.34 17.47 -15.95
N TYR A 241 -12.69 17.78 -14.69
CA TYR A 241 -12.93 19.15 -14.23
C TYR A 241 -11.72 20.07 -14.49
N MET A 242 -10.52 19.61 -14.17
CA MET A 242 -9.28 20.37 -14.31
C MET A 242 -8.78 20.47 -15.76
N SER A 243 -9.37 19.71 -16.69
CA SER A 243 -9.07 19.81 -18.13
C SER A 243 -9.75 20.99 -18.82
N ARG A 244 -10.61 21.74 -18.11
CA ARG A 244 -11.26 22.97 -18.58
C ARG A 244 -10.25 24.03 -19.08
N ARG A 245 -10.72 24.95 -19.92
CA ARG A 245 -9.90 25.96 -20.65
C ARG A 245 -8.88 26.71 -19.78
N ASN A 246 -9.24 27.04 -18.54
CA ASN A 246 -8.40 27.76 -17.58
C ASN A 246 -7.97 26.91 -16.38
N GLY A 247 -8.14 25.58 -16.42
CA GLY A 247 -7.81 24.66 -15.32
C GLY A 247 -6.30 24.50 -15.06
N MET A 248 -5.96 24.04 -13.85
CA MET A 248 -4.57 23.84 -13.44
C MET A 248 -3.93 22.61 -14.12
N GLY A 249 -4.77 21.68 -14.59
CA GLY A 249 -4.35 20.39 -15.15
C GLY A 249 -3.88 19.40 -14.08
N ILE A 250 -3.89 18.11 -14.43
CA ILE A 250 -3.59 17.01 -13.50
C ILE A 250 -2.10 16.79 -13.23
N HIS A 251 -1.24 17.45 -14.01
CA HIS A 251 0.20 17.19 -14.07
C HIS A 251 0.91 17.30 -12.70
N ILE A 252 0.50 18.25 -11.86
CA ILE A 252 1.09 18.43 -10.52
C ILE A 252 0.71 17.27 -9.61
N GLY A 253 -0.59 16.90 -9.58
CA GLY A 253 -1.08 15.81 -8.74
C GLY A 253 -0.46 14.47 -9.13
N LEU A 254 -0.39 14.19 -10.43
CA LEU A 254 0.28 12.98 -10.93
C LEU A 254 1.77 12.95 -10.55
N ARG A 255 2.48 14.08 -10.69
CA ARG A 255 3.91 14.14 -10.37
C ARG A 255 4.17 13.92 -8.88
N LEU A 256 3.44 14.63 -8.03
CA LEU A 256 3.59 14.51 -6.57
C LEU A 256 3.18 13.11 -6.11
N GLY A 257 2.07 12.58 -6.63
CA GLY A 257 1.61 11.22 -6.34
C GLY A 257 2.66 10.16 -6.71
N SER A 258 3.28 10.28 -7.89
CA SER A 258 4.38 9.40 -8.30
C SER A 258 5.61 9.51 -7.39
N ILE A 259 6.04 10.73 -7.05
CA ILE A 259 7.22 10.94 -6.18
C ILE A 259 6.96 10.32 -4.80
N ILE A 260 5.80 10.63 -4.20
CA ILE A 260 5.41 10.09 -2.89
C ILE A 260 5.36 8.56 -2.93
N SER A 261 4.78 7.99 -3.99
CA SER A 261 4.71 6.54 -4.18
C SER A 261 6.12 5.92 -4.20
N ILE A 262 7.04 6.47 -5.00
CA ILE A 262 8.41 5.98 -5.09
C ILE A 262 9.13 6.09 -3.74
N VAL A 263 8.98 7.21 -3.03
CA VAL A 263 9.62 7.41 -1.71
C VAL A 263 9.09 6.42 -0.68
N ILE A 264 7.77 6.23 -0.60
CA ILE A 264 7.14 5.27 0.33
C ILE A 264 7.63 3.85 0.03
N MET A 265 7.62 3.44 -1.24
CA MET A 265 8.06 2.10 -1.63
C MET A 265 9.56 1.89 -1.39
N ALA A 266 10.40 2.90 -1.65
CA ALA A 266 11.82 2.83 -1.35
C ALA A 266 12.09 2.70 0.15
N ALA A 267 11.36 3.45 0.99
CA ALA A 267 11.45 3.33 2.45
C ALA A 267 11.02 1.93 2.91
N ALA A 268 9.89 1.41 2.42
CA ALA A 268 9.43 0.06 2.74
C ALA A 268 10.45 -1.01 2.32
N ALA A 269 11.03 -0.89 1.12
CA ALA A 269 12.06 -1.81 0.63
C ALA A 269 13.34 -1.78 1.49
N VAL A 270 13.79 -0.60 1.93
CA VAL A 270 14.93 -0.49 2.84
C VAL A 270 14.64 -1.15 4.19
N LEU A 271 13.45 -0.92 4.77
CA LEU A 271 13.06 -1.55 6.03
C LEU A 271 13.00 -3.08 5.91
N ALA A 272 12.39 -3.59 4.83
CA ALA A 272 12.32 -5.02 4.55
C ALA A 272 13.72 -5.63 4.33
N PHE A 273 14.61 -4.92 3.65
CA PHE A 273 15.98 -5.38 3.39
C PHE A 273 16.83 -5.44 4.67
N LEU A 274 16.68 -4.45 5.57
CA LEU A 274 17.44 -4.40 6.82
C LEU A 274 16.98 -5.45 7.84
N GLY A 275 15.73 -5.92 7.75
CA GLY A 275 15.20 -6.90 8.68
C GLY A 275 13.84 -7.43 8.25
N TRP A 276 13.86 -8.43 7.36
CA TRP A 276 12.66 -9.08 6.82
C TRP A 276 11.68 -9.51 7.91
N GLU A 277 12.18 -10.24 8.91
CA GLU A 277 11.41 -10.77 10.02
C GLU A 277 10.68 -9.68 10.83
N THR A 278 11.39 -8.60 11.14
CA THR A 278 10.83 -7.48 11.90
C THR A 278 9.84 -6.69 11.05
N PHE A 279 10.13 -6.49 9.76
CA PHE A 279 9.25 -5.85 8.82
C PHE A 279 7.93 -6.63 8.64
N PHE A 280 8.01 -7.94 8.40
CA PHE A 280 6.86 -8.80 8.19
C PHE A 280 5.96 -8.84 9.44
N ARG A 281 6.53 -9.08 10.63
CA ARG A 281 5.76 -9.03 11.88
C ARG A 281 5.20 -7.65 12.17
N GLY A 282 5.98 -6.59 11.92
CA GLY A 282 5.54 -5.21 12.09
C GLY A 282 4.35 -4.86 11.21
N PHE A 283 4.35 -5.31 9.96
CA PHE A 283 3.19 -5.20 9.07
C PHE A 283 1.97 -5.92 9.66
N HIS A 284 2.12 -7.17 10.09
CA HIS A 284 0.98 -7.92 10.62
C HIS A 284 0.40 -7.28 11.88
N LYS A 285 1.24 -6.80 12.81
CA LYS A 285 0.79 -6.10 14.02
C LYS A 285 0.03 -4.78 13.77
N VAL A 286 0.24 -4.15 12.62
CA VAL A 286 -0.50 -2.93 12.25
C VAL A 286 -1.91 -3.26 11.79
N PHE A 287 -2.13 -4.43 11.17
CA PHE A 287 -3.39 -4.77 10.52
C PHE A 287 -4.19 -5.88 11.21
N PHE A 288 -3.55 -6.69 12.04
CA PHE A 288 -4.12 -7.88 12.66
C PHE A 288 -3.77 -7.92 14.14
N SER A 289 -4.68 -8.51 14.93
CA SER A 289 -4.49 -8.71 16.37
C SER A 289 -3.37 -9.70 16.65
N ASP A 290 -2.71 -9.56 17.81
CA ASP A 290 -1.66 -10.49 18.23
C ASP A 290 -2.20 -11.94 18.31
N GLY A 291 -1.43 -12.89 17.78
CA GLY A 291 -1.77 -14.31 17.79
C GLY A 291 -2.75 -14.79 16.73
N THR A 292 -3.35 -13.91 15.90
CA THR A 292 -4.31 -14.33 14.85
C THR A 292 -3.66 -14.68 13.52
N TRP A 293 -2.35 -14.52 13.39
CA TRP A 293 -1.59 -14.68 12.14
C TRP A 293 -0.27 -15.45 12.32
N GLU A 294 0.02 -15.91 13.54
CA GLU A 294 1.19 -16.73 13.85
C GLU A 294 0.80 -18.20 13.81
N PHE A 295 1.44 -18.97 12.91
CA PHE A 295 1.15 -20.39 12.70
C PHE A 295 2.41 -21.24 12.89
N TYR A 296 2.23 -22.54 13.09
CA TYR A 296 3.31 -23.49 13.12
C TYR A 296 3.89 -23.74 11.72
N ALA A 297 5.12 -24.25 11.67
CA ALA A 297 5.80 -24.48 10.39
C ALA A 297 5.14 -25.58 9.53
N ASP A 298 4.40 -26.49 10.18
CA ASP A 298 3.64 -27.58 9.54
C ASP A 298 2.19 -27.22 9.20
N ASP A 299 1.72 -26.04 9.61
CA ASP A 299 0.41 -25.51 9.22
C ASP A 299 0.39 -25.18 7.72
N SER A 300 -0.71 -25.51 7.06
CA SER A 300 -0.81 -25.51 5.60
C SER A 300 -0.56 -24.14 4.98
N LEU A 301 -1.04 -23.05 5.58
CA LEU A 301 -0.96 -21.70 5.04
C LEU A 301 0.49 -21.20 4.95
N ILE A 302 1.30 -21.41 5.99
CA ILE A 302 2.75 -21.07 5.96
C ILE A 302 3.48 -21.98 4.98
N ARG A 303 3.09 -23.25 4.88
CA ARG A 303 3.65 -24.17 3.88
C ARG A 303 3.29 -23.76 2.47
N LEU A 304 2.12 -23.21 2.21
CA LEU A 304 1.77 -22.66 0.90
C LEU A 304 2.56 -21.37 0.64
N PHE A 305 2.55 -20.42 1.56
CA PHE A 305 3.18 -19.11 1.40
C PHE A 305 4.38 -18.92 2.35
N PRO A 306 5.52 -19.61 2.10
CA PRO A 306 6.69 -19.53 2.96
C PRO A 306 7.32 -18.13 2.90
N PRO A 307 8.23 -17.78 3.82
CA PRO A 307 8.92 -16.49 3.79
C PRO A 307 9.51 -16.12 2.42
N GLN A 308 10.07 -17.10 1.69
CA GLN A 308 10.61 -16.89 0.36
C GLN A 308 9.55 -16.40 -0.65
N PHE A 309 8.34 -16.96 -0.63
CA PHE A 309 7.23 -16.51 -1.48
C PHE A 309 6.94 -15.02 -1.26
N TRP A 310 6.90 -14.59 0.00
CA TRP A 310 6.62 -13.20 0.35
C TRP A 310 7.77 -12.25 -0.02
N VAL A 311 9.02 -12.69 0.05
CA VAL A 311 10.16 -11.94 -0.46
C VAL A 311 10.06 -11.76 -1.97
N ASP A 312 9.80 -12.83 -2.72
CA ASP A 312 9.68 -12.79 -4.18
C ASP A 312 8.45 -11.98 -4.64
N ALA A 313 7.31 -12.13 -3.96
CA ALA A 313 6.13 -11.30 -4.15
C ALA A 313 6.40 -9.83 -3.84
N GLY A 314 7.13 -9.54 -2.76
CA GLY A 314 7.55 -8.19 -2.40
C GLY A 314 8.42 -7.54 -3.47
N ILE A 315 9.39 -8.28 -4.02
CA ILE A 315 10.26 -7.81 -5.10
C ILE A 315 9.46 -7.58 -6.39
N ALA A 316 8.64 -8.56 -6.81
CA ALA A 316 7.88 -8.48 -8.05
C ALA A 316 6.79 -7.38 -7.99
N GLY A 317 6.02 -7.37 -6.90
CA GLY A 317 4.97 -6.37 -6.65
C GLY A 317 5.54 -4.98 -6.42
N GLY A 318 6.59 -4.84 -5.61
CA GLY A 318 7.30 -3.58 -5.39
C GLY A 318 7.94 -3.05 -6.67
N GLY A 319 8.54 -3.92 -7.48
CA GLY A 319 9.09 -3.58 -8.79
C GLY A 319 8.02 -3.07 -9.76
N LEU A 320 6.89 -3.77 -9.86
CA LEU A 320 5.75 -3.32 -10.67
C LEU A 320 5.19 -1.98 -10.17
N PHE A 321 5.04 -1.82 -8.86
CA PHE A 321 4.59 -0.57 -8.24
C PHE A 321 5.48 0.61 -8.64
N VAL A 322 6.80 0.46 -8.50
CA VAL A 322 7.78 1.50 -8.87
C VAL A 322 7.76 1.76 -10.37
N LEU A 323 7.68 0.72 -11.19
CA LEU A 323 7.56 0.85 -12.65
C LEU A 323 6.34 1.69 -13.04
N LEU A 324 5.17 1.38 -12.48
CA LEU A 324 3.94 2.13 -12.74
C LEU A 324 4.05 3.58 -12.22
N ALA A 325 4.68 3.80 -11.07
CA ALA A 325 4.92 5.15 -10.54
C ALA A 325 5.83 5.98 -11.46
N ILE A 326 6.88 5.37 -12.03
CA ILE A 326 7.78 5.99 -13.01
C ILE A 326 7.02 6.32 -14.29
N ILE A 327 6.21 5.40 -14.82
CA ILE A 327 5.37 5.66 -16.01
C ILE A 327 4.44 6.85 -15.74
N LEU A 328 3.77 6.86 -14.58
CA LEU A 328 2.87 7.95 -14.17
C LEU A 328 3.63 9.29 -14.05
N PHE A 329 4.87 9.25 -13.54
CA PHE A 329 5.73 10.42 -13.45
C PHE A 329 6.06 10.98 -14.83
N TRP A 330 6.44 10.14 -15.79
CA TRP A 330 6.70 10.55 -17.17
C TRP A 330 5.44 11.08 -17.87
N LEU A 331 4.29 10.42 -17.69
CA LEU A 331 3.00 10.88 -18.19
C LEU A 331 2.60 12.25 -17.61
N SER A 332 3.05 12.59 -16.39
CA SER A 332 2.84 13.92 -15.82
C SER A 332 3.45 15.05 -16.67
N PHE A 333 4.48 14.78 -17.49
CA PHE A 333 5.09 15.75 -18.40
C PHE A 333 4.44 15.76 -19.79
N ALA A 334 3.76 14.68 -20.19
CA ALA A 334 3.06 14.59 -21.46
C ALA A 334 1.92 15.64 -21.52
N GLY A 335 1.85 16.40 -22.60
CA GLY A 335 0.83 17.45 -22.80
C GLY A 335 1.13 18.79 -22.12
N HIS A 336 2.09 18.88 -21.20
CA HIS A 336 2.52 20.15 -20.59
C HIS A 336 3.07 21.14 -21.63
N LYS A 337 3.91 20.65 -22.55
CA LYS A 337 4.46 21.46 -23.66
C LYS A 337 3.34 21.97 -24.59
N LYS A 338 2.38 21.11 -24.96
CA LYS A 338 1.24 21.48 -25.81
C LYS A 338 0.33 22.51 -25.13
N ARG A 339 -0.02 22.33 -23.84
CA ARG A 339 -0.80 23.32 -23.09
C ARG A 339 -0.06 24.64 -22.93
N ARG A 340 1.27 24.62 -22.69
CA ARG A 340 2.09 25.85 -22.63
C ARG A 340 2.11 26.58 -23.97
N ALA A 341 2.32 25.87 -25.08
CA ALA A 341 2.30 26.43 -26.43
C ALA A 341 0.93 27.05 -26.78
N LEU A 342 -0.17 26.33 -26.49
CA LEU A 342 -1.53 26.85 -26.67
C LEU A 342 -1.82 28.08 -25.80
N LYS A 343 -1.25 28.15 -24.59
CA LYS A 343 -1.39 29.32 -23.72
C LYS A 343 -0.56 30.50 -24.23
N LYS A 344 0.64 30.26 -24.76
CA LYS A 344 1.50 31.31 -25.35
C LYS A 344 0.85 31.91 -26.59
N ALA A 345 0.42 31.07 -27.54
CA ALA A 345 -0.26 31.49 -28.76
C ALA A 345 -1.55 32.30 -28.50
N ARG A 346 -2.20 32.11 -27.35
CA ARG A 346 -3.39 32.87 -26.92
C ARG A 346 -3.09 34.17 -26.18
N ARG A 347 -1.86 34.37 -25.71
CA ARG A 347 -1.42 35.66 -25.16
C ARG A 347 -0.92 36.60 -26.25
N GLU A 348 -0.48 36.02 -27.36
CA GLU A 348 0.08 36.71 -28.52
C GLU A 348 -0.98 36.99 -29.61
N ALA A 349 -2.20 36.47 -29.48
CA ALA A 349 -3.36 36.69 -30.35
C ALA A 349 -4.47 37.39 -29.56
#